data_AF-A0A4Y9FK39-F1
#
_entry.id   AF-A0A4Y9FK39-F1
#
_cell.length_a   1.000
_cell.length_b   1.000
_cell.length_c   1.000
_cell.angle_alpha   90.00
_cell.angle_beta   90.00
_cell.angle_gamma   90.00
#
_symmetry.space_group_name_H-M   'P 1'
#
loop_
_entity.id
_entity.type
_entity.pdbx_description
1 polymer ?
#
loop_
_entity_poly.entity_id
_entity_poly.type
_entity_poly.pdbx_seq_one_letter_code
_entity_poly.pdbx_strand_id
1 'polypeptide(L)'
;MSYKIRFDDITSFQTSSQTTIASWGQSIASINTAMSDFINDSSLQGEGIAGIRTYLSEVHGTLLQTLINLMNDYSSSFLLYKDGYYNIESDHHAELPEQVFTTLQSDLKNSHDRFNHQLELLNAEKDKISDLVSYSGTSHTSTALDYGV
;
A
#
# COMPACT_ATOMS: atom_id res chain seq x y z
N MET A 1 8.45 21.74 -6.95
CA MET A 1 8.17 20.31 -6.67
C MET A 1 6.78 20.22 -6.04
N SER A 2 6.17 19.04 -5.93
CA SER A 2 4.90 18.83 -5.20
C SER A 2 5.04 17.61 -4.30
N TYR A 3 4.44 17.66 -3.11
CA TYR A 3 4.43 16.53 -2.19
C TYR A 3 3.25 15.62 -2.53
N LYS A 4 3.55 14.39 -2.94
CA LYS A 4 2.51 13.37 -3.21
C LYS A 4 2.06 12.76 -1.89
N ILE A 5 0.76 12.78 -1.62
CA ILE A 5 0.17 11.98 -0.54
C ILE A 5 0.29 10.51 -0.97
N ARG A 6 1.00 9.70 -0.19
CA ARG A 6 1.21 8.28 -0.52
C ARG A 6 -0.06 7.51 -0.21
N PHE A 7 -0.80 7.16 -1.25
CA PHE A 7 -1.63 5.97 -1.24
C PHE A 7 -0.69 4.77 -1.34
N ASP A 8 -0.89 3.72 -0.54
CA ASP A 8 -0.17 2.47 -0.76
C ASP A 8 -0.35 2.05 -2.23
N ASP A 9 0.76 1.92 -2.95
CA ASP A 9 0.79 1.88 -4.42
C ASP A 9 0.03 0.64 -4.95
N ILE A 10 -1.28 0.74 -5.09
CA ILE A 10 -2.11 -0.27 -5.76
C ILE A 10 -1.58 -0.57 -7.17
N THR A 11 -0.92 0.41 -7.80
CA THR A 11 -0.14 0.26 -9.03
C THR A 11 1.10 -0.63 -8.84
N SER A 12 1.90 -0.44 -7.80
CA SER A 12 3.07 -1.29 -7.52
C SER A 12 2.63 -2.73 -7.19
N PHE A 13 1.53 -2.89 -6.44
CA PHE A 13 0.93 -4.19 -6.20
C PHE A 13 0.42 -4.84 -7.51
N GLN A 14 -0.23 -4.06 -8.39
CA GLN A 14 -0.62 -4.51 -9.73
C GLN A 14 0.58 -5.06 -10.51
N THR A 15 1.67 -4.30 -10.58
CA THR A 15 2.88 -4.67 -11.32
C THR A 15 3.49 -5.95 -10.75
N SER A 16 3.61 -6.05 -9.42
CA SER A 16 4.13 -7.23 -8.74
C SER A 16 3.27 -8.48 -8.99
N SER A 17 1.95 -8.35 -8.86
CA SER A 17 1.00 -9.44 -9.06
C SER A 17 0.98 -9.91 -10.51
N GLN A 18 1.01 -9.00 -11.50
CA GLN A 18 1.08 -9.35 -12.91
C GLN A 18 2.38 -10.06 -13.28
N THR A 19 3.51 -9.60 -12.73
CA THR A 19 4.81 -10.26 -12.91
C THR A 19 4.79 -11.69 -12.38
N THR A 20 4.20 -11.88 -11.19
CA THR A 20 4.07 -13.19 -10.55
C THR A 20 3.18 -14.12 -11.37
N ILE A 21 2.01 -13.64 -11.82
CA ILE A 21 1.07 -14.41 -12.68
C ILE A 21 1.73 -14.81 -13.99
N ALA A 22 2.52 -13.92 -14.62
CA ALA A 22 3.25 -14.24 -15.84
C ALA A 22 4.28 -15.37 -15.62
N SER A 23 5.03 -15.32 -14.51
CA SER A 23 5.97 -16.38 -14.12
C SER A 23 5.27 -17.72 -13.87
N TRP A 24 4.13 -17.70 -13.18
CA TRP A 24 3.30 -18.90 -13.00
C TRP A 24 2.77 -19.44 -14.33
N GLY A 25 2.34 -18.57 -15.25
CA GLY A 25 1.92 -18.94 -16.60
C GLY A 25 3.03 -19.66 -17.39
N GLN A 26 4.27 -19.17 -17.31
CA GLN A 26 5.44 -19.84 -17.93
C GLN A 26 5.74 -21.20 -17.30
N SER A 27 5.60 -21.30 -15.97
CA SER A 27 5.80 -22.55 -15.24
C SER A 27 4.75 -23.60 -15.63
N ILE A 28 3.47 -23.20 -15.69
CA ILE A 28 2.38 -24.08 -16.12
C ILE A 28 2.57 -24.52 -17.58
N ALA A 29 2.98 -23.61 -18.47
CA ALA A 29 3.27 -23.95 -19.86
C ALA A 29 4.37 -25.03 -19.95
N SER A 30 5.43 -24.90 -19.17
CA SER A 30 6.52 -25.87 -19.11
C SER A 30 6.05 -27.24 -18.62
N ILE A 31 5.19 -27.27 -17.59
CA ILE A 31 4.59 -28.52 -17.09
C ILE A 31 3.70 -29.15 -18.16
N ASN A 32 2.85 -28.36 -18.82
CA ASN A 32 1.99 -28.85 -19.90
C ASN A 32 2.80 -29.46 -21.04
N THR A 33 3.92 -28.85 -21.42
CA THR A 33 4.83 -29.41 -22.43
C THR A 33 5.40 -30.76 -21.97
N ALA A 34 6.01 -30.82 -20.78
CA ALA A 34 6.59 -32.06 -20.27
C ALA A 34 5.56 -33.19 -20.14
N MET A 35 4.35 -32.84 -19.72
CA MET A 35 3.22 -33.76 -19.61
C MET A 35 2.75 -34.26 -20.99
N SER A 36 2.65 -33.35 -21.97
CA SER A 36 2.32 -33.71 -23.36
C SER A 36 3.38 -34.62 -23.96
N ASP A 37 4.66 -34.33 -23.75
CA ASP A 37 5.77 -35.16 -24.23
C ASP A 37 5.70 -36.56 -23.62
N PHE A 38 5.47 -36.66 -22.31
CA PHE A 38 5.30 -37.95 -21.63
C PHE A 38 4.08 -38.74 -22.15
N ILE A 39 2.93 -38.06 -22.32
CA ILE A 39 1.71 -38.71 -22.81
C ILE A 39 1.91 -39.25 -24.23
N ASN A 40 2.63 -38.53 -25.07
CA ASN A 40 2.82 -38.88 -26.48
C ASN A 40 4.05 -39.79 -26.72
N ASP A 41 4.83 -40.13 -25.70
CA ASP A 41 6.00 -41.00 -25.84
C ASP A 41 5.59 -42.45 -26.14
N SER A 42 5.73 -42.83 -27.41
CA SER A 42 5.42 -44.17 -27.93
C SER A 42 6.29 -45.31 -27.34
N SER A 43 7.43 -45.00 -26.72
CA SER A 43 8.29 -45.99 -26.07
C SER A 43 7.71 -46.48 -24.73
N LEU A 44 6.86 -45.67 -24.10
CA LEU A 44 6.16 -46.01 -22.87
C LEU A 44 4.83 -46.70 -23.21
N GLN A 45 4.72 -47.98 -22.85
CA GLN A 45 3.56 -48.83 -23.18
C GLN A 45 3.14 -49.71 -21.98
N GLY A 46 1.94 -50.28 -22.07
CA GLY A 46 1.35 -51.15 -21.05
C GLY A 46 0.23 -50.49 -20.26
N GLU A 47 -0.60 -51.31 -19.62
CA GLU A 47 -1.80 -50.89 -18.87
C GLU A 47 -1.49 -49.86 -17.76
N GLY A 48 -0.37 -50.03 -17.06
CA GLY A 48 0.06 -49.07 -16.03
C GLY A 48 0.37 -47.68 -16.62
N ILE A 49 1.03 -47.62 -17.78
CA ILE A 49 1.32 -46.36 -18.47
C ILE A 49 0.04 -45.73 -19.01
N ALA A 50 -0.89 -46.53 -19.53
CA ALA A 50 -2.20 -46.04 -19.97
C ALA A 50 -2.94 -45.35 -18.81
N GLY A 51 -2.96 -45.97 -17.62
CA GLY A 51 -3.54 -45.37 -16.42
C GLY A 51 -2.87 -44.04 -16.03
N ILE A 52 -1.53 -43.95 -16.10
CA ILE A 52 -0.80 -42.70 -15.81
C ILE A 52 -1.17 -41.61 -16.83
N ARG A 53 -1.27 -41.93 -18.13
CA ARG A 53 -1.68 -40.97 -19.17
C ARG A 53 -3.08 -40.41 -18.91
N THR A 54 -4.02 -41.28 -18.57
CA THR A 54 -5.39 -40.88 -18.22
C THR A 54 -5.38 -39.97 -16.99
N TYR A 55 -4.70 -40.37 -15.91
CA TYR A 55 -4.63 -39.58 -14.68
C TYR A 55 -3.99 -38.21 -14.90
N LEU A 56 -2.88 -38.16 -15.64
CA LEU A 56 -2.26 -36.91 -16.04
C LEU A 56 -3.30 -36.04 -16.77
N SER A 57 -3.87 -36.52 -17.89
CA SER A 57 -4.77 -35.70 -18.71
C SER A 57 -6.01 -35.22 -17.96
N GLU A 58 -6.67 -36.11 -17.22
CA GLU A 58 -7.97 -35.82 -16.61
C GLU A 58 -7.85 -35.08 -15.28
N VAL A 59 -6.81 -35.35 -14.49
CA VAL A 59 -6.64 -34.72 -13.17
C VAL A 59 -5.67 -33.55 -13.25
N HIS A 60 -4.43 -33.79 -13.69
CA HIS A 60 -3.43 -32.72 -13.71
C HIS A 60 -3.70 -31.70 -14.82
N GLY A 61 -4.12 -32.13 -16.01
CA GLY A 61 -4.51 -31.21 -17.09
C GLY A 61 -5.64 -30.28 -16.65
N THR A 62 -6.68 -30.83 -16.04
CA THR A 62 -7.81 -30.05 -15.48
C THR A 62 -7.36 -29.10 -14.37
N LEU A 63 -6.49 -29.55 -13.47
CA LEU A 63 -5.95 -28.70 -12.40
C LEU A 63 -5.17 -27.51 -12.97
N LEU A 64 -4.25 -27.75 -13.92
CA LEU A 64 -3.46 -26.69 -14.54
C LEU A 64 -4.34 -25.69 -15.30
N GLN A 65 -5.36 -26.17 -16.01
CA GLN A 65 -6.34 -25.30 -16.67
C GLN A 65 -7.12 -24.45 -15.66
N THR A 66 -7.49 -25.03 -14.52
CA THR A 66 -8.18 -24.31 -13.45
C THR A 66 -7.31 -23.20 -12.85
N LEU A 67 -6.01 -23.46 -12.65
CA LEU A 67 -5.06 -22.46 -12.18
C LEU A 67 -4.92 -21.29 -13.17
N ILE A 68 -4.86 -21.57 -14.47
CA ILE A 68 -4.83 -20.53 -15.51
C ILE A 68 -6.10 -19.66 -15.44
N ASN A 69 -7.27 -20.29 -15.34
CA ASN A 69 -8.54 -19.57 -15.26
C ASN A 69 -8.59 -18.69 -14.00
N LEU A 70 -8.20 -19.22 -12.85
CA LEU A 70 -8.18 -18.47 -11.59
C LEU A 70 -7.25 -17.24 -11.66
N MET A 71 -6.06 -17.39 -12.25
CA MET A 71 -5.14 -16.26 -12.43
C MET A 71 -5.74 -15.18 -13.34
N ASN A 72 -6.42 -15.58 -14.42
CA ASN A 72 -7.07 -14.65 -15.35
C ASN A 72 -8.26 -13.93 -14.70
N ASP A 73 -9.09 -14.65 -13.95
CA ASP A 73 -10.24 -14.11 -13.22
C ASP A 73 -9.78 -13.13 -12.14
N TYR A 74 -8.73 -13.48 -11.40
CA TYR A 74 -8.12 -12.60 -10.41
C TYR A 74 -7.56 -11.33 -11.05
N SER A 75 -6.78 -11.45 -12.13
CA SER A 75 -6.20 -10.30 -12.84
C SER A 75 -7.28 -9.33 -13.33
N SER A 76 -8.36 -9.88 -13.91
CA SER A 76 -9.49 -9.09 -14.40
C SER A 76 -10.26 -8.42 -13.26
N SER A 77 -10.55 -9.16 -12.18
CA SER A 77 -11.26 -8.62 -11.01
C SER A 77 -10.46 -7.52 -10.31
N PHE A 78 -9.14 -7.69 -10.23
CA PHE A 78 -8.26 -6.70 -9.64
C PHE A 78 -8.17 -5.42 -10.48
N LEU A 79 -8.13 -5.54 -11.81
CA LEU A 79 -8.18 -4.36 -12.70
C LEU A 79 -9.48 -3.58 -12.51
N LEU A 80 -10.62 -4.27 -12.44
CA LEU A 80 -11.92 -3.64 -12.18
C LEU A 80 -11.96 -2.97 -10.79
N TYR A 81 -11.40 -3.62 -9.77
CA TYR A 81 -11.28 -3.06 -8.43
C TYR A 81 -10.44 -1.78 -8.44
N LYS A 82 -9.26 -1.81 -9.09
CA LYS A 82 -8.39 -0.64 -9.22
C LYS A 82 -9.10 0.52 -9.95
N ASP A 83 -9.77 0.23 -11.06
CA ASP A 83 -10.50 1.25 -11.81
C ASP A 83 -11.67 1.81 -10.98
N GLY A 84 -12.40 0.97 -10.26
CA GLY A 84 -13.45 1.39 -9.33
C GLY A 84 -12.92 2.21 -8.15
N TYR A 85 -11.79 1.82 -7.56
CA TYR A 85 -11.12 2.52 -6.47
C TYR A 85 -10.76 3.95 -6.87
N TYR A 86 -10.15 4.12 -8.05
CA TYR A 86 -9.80 5.45 -8.57
C TYR A 86 -11.01 6.28 -9.05
N ASN A 87 -12.12 5.64 -9.42
CA ASN A 87 -13.35 6.36 -9.77
C ASN A 87 -14.08 6.96 -8.56
N ILE A 88 -13.90 6.40 -7.36
CA ILE A 88 -14.53 6.90 -6.12
C ILE A 88 -13.63 7.94 -5.43
N GLU A 89 -12.31 7.76 -5.52
CA GLU A 89 -11.31 8.67 -4.93
C GLU A 89 -10.78 9.65 -5.98
N SER A 90 -11.52 10.74 -6.24
CA SER A 90 -11.09 11.78 -7.20
C SER A 90 -9.77 12.47 -6.81
N ASP A 91 -9.38 12.33 -5.55
CA ASP A 91 -8.16 12.88 -4.95
C ASP A 91 -6.98 11.90 -5.00
N HIS A 92 -7.04 10.84 -5.81
CA HIS A 92 -5.87 9.95 -6.02
C HIS A 92 -4.67 10.66 -6.68
N HIS A 93 -4.89 11.87 -7.18
CA HIS A 93 -3.88 12.81 -7.66
C HIS A 93 -3.70 14.02 -6.72
N ALA A 94 -4.18 13.94 -5.47
CA ALA A 94 -3.98 14.99 -4.48
C ALA A 94 -2.49 15.18 -4.23
N GLU A 95 -1.98 16.25 -4.83
CA GLU A 95 -0.63 16.74 -4.62
C GLU A 95 -0.73 18.00 -3.78
N LEU A 96 0.01 18.06 -2.68
CA LEU A 96 0.17 19.30 -1.93
C LEU A 96 1.30 20.11 -2.61
N PRO A 97 1.03 21.30 -3.18
CA PRO A 97 2.08 22.09 -3.80
C PRO A 97 3.18 22.40 -2.78
N GLU A 98 4.45 22.20 -3.13
CA GLU A 98 5.58 22.45 -2.22
C GLU A 98 5.57 23.87 -1.68
N GLN A 99 5.19 24.85 -2.51
CA GLN A 99 5.04 26.24 -2.08
C GLN A 99 3.99 26.39 -0.99
N VAL A 100 2.85 25.70 -1.09
CA VAL A 100 1.78 25.74 -0.07
C VAL A 100 2.27 25.08 1.22
N PHE A 101 2.92 23.92 1.12
CA PHE A 101 3.48 23.22 2.28
C PHE A 101 4.55 24.03 3.01
N THR A 102 5.52 24.57 2.26
CA THR A 102 6.62 25.37 2.83
C THR A 102 6.12 26.68 3.43
N THR A 103 5.14 27.33 2.79
CA THR A 103 4.50 28.53 3.34
C THR A 103 3.79 28.21 4.65
N LEU A 104 2.96 27.16 4.68
CA LEU A 104 2.26 26.74 5.90
C LEU A 104 3.24 26.37 7.02
N GLN A 105 4.33 25.68 6.70
CA GLN A 105 5.38 25.35 7.66
C GLN A 105 6.02 26.63 8.25
N SER A 106 6.34 27.61 7.40
CA SER A 106 6.89 28.88 7.83
C SER A 106 5.92 29.67 8.70
N ASP A 107 4.65 29.75 8.29
CA ASP A 107 3.60 30.44 9.03
C ASP A 107 3.37 29.82 10.41
N LEU A 108 3.33 28.49 10.49
CA LEU A 108 3.18 27.78 11.76
C LEU A 108 4.37 28.03 12.69
N LYS A 109 5.59 27.99 12.15
CA LYS A 109 6.80 28.33 12.91
C LYS A 109 6.75 29.76 13.44
N ASN A 110 6.40 30.72 12.59
CA ASN A 110 6.30 32.12 12.98
C ASN A 110 5.22 32.34 14.05
N SER A 111 4.08 31.65 13.95
CA SER A 111 3.01 31.69 14.95
C SER A 111 3.46 31.12 16.29
N HIS A 112 4.16 29.98 16.27
CA HIS A 112 4.74 29.35 17.46
C HIS A 112 5.75 30.28 18.14
N ASP A 113 6.66 30.89 17.38
CA ASP A 113 7.68 31.79 17.92
C ASP A 113 7.05 33.06 18.52
N ARG A 114 6.00 33.61 17.89
CA ARG A 114 5.20 34.72 18.46
C ARG A 114 4.50 34.33 19.76
N PHE A 115 3.92 33.14 19.81
CA PHE A 115 3.24 32.64 21.02
C PHE A 115 4.22 32.49 22.18
N ASN A 116 5.41 31.92 21.94
CA ASN A 116 6.44 31.80 22.96
C ASN A 116 6.92 33.17 23.46
N HIS A 117 7.11 34.13 22.56
CA HIS A 117 7.45 35.49 22.97
C HIS A 117 6.37 36.15 23.84
N GLN A 118 5.08 35.96 23.49
CA GLN A 118 3.97 36.44 24.32
C GLN A 118 3.94 35.77 25.69
N LEU A 119 4.25 34.47 25.77
CA LEU A 119 4.33 33.73 27.02
C LEU A 119 5.47 34.24 27.92
N GLU A 120 6.64 34.55 27.34
CA GLU A 120 7.76 35.17 28.05
C GLU A 120 7.37 36.53 28.64
N LEU A 121 6.74 37.40 27.85
CA LEU A 121 6.27 38.71 28.32
C LEU A 121 5.23 38.57 29.45
N LEU A 122 4.29 37.64 29.30
CA LEU A 122 3.28 37.37 30.32
C LEU A 122 3.90 36.89 31.63
N ASN A 123 4.88 35.98 31.57
CA ASN A 123 5.60 35.52 32.75
C ASN A 123 6.40 36.65 33.41
N ALA A 124 7.07 37.49 32.63
CA ALA A 124 7.80 38.64 33.15
C ALA A 124 6.89 39.66 33.86
N GLU A 125 5.70 39.94 33.32
CA GLU A 125 4.72 40.79 33.99
C GLU A 125 4.10 40.13 35.22
N LYS A 126 3.82 38.81 35.16
CA LYS A 126 3.39 38.03 36.32
C LYS A 126 4.39 38.11 37.46
N ASP A 127 5.69 37.99 37.17
CA ASP A 127 6.75 38.04 38.18
C ASP A 127 6.82 39.41 38.88
N LYS A 128 6.55 40.52 38.16
CA LYS A 128 6.52 41.88 38.72
C LYS A 128 5.37 42.11 39.72
N ILE A 129 4.28 41.36 39.60
CA ILE A 129 3.09 41.49 40.46
C ILE A 129 2.93 40.30 41.42
N SER A 130 3.87 39.35 41.40
CA SER A 130 3.79 38.12 42.18
C SER A 130 3.88 38.37 43.69
N ASP A 131 4.37 39.54 44.10
CA ASP A 131 4.37 40.03 45.49
C ASP A 131 3.00 40.56 45.94
N LEU A 132 2.17 41.04 45.00
CA LEU A 132 0.84 41.58 45.25
C LEU A 132 -0.26 40.53 45.15
N VAL A 133 -0.14 39.58 44.21
CA VAL A 133 -1.14 38.55 43.94
C VAL A 133 -0.45 37.22 43.67
N SER A 134 -0.56 36.27 44.60
CA SER A 134 -0.10 34.89 44.40
C SER A 134 -1.23 34.03 43.82
N TYR A 135 -1.20 33.72 42.53
CA TYR A 135 -2.10 32.74 41.93
C TYR A 135 -1.46 31.35 41.93
N SER A 136 -1.96 30.45 42.78
CA SER A 136 -1.54 29.04 42.87
C SER A 136 -2.54 28.08 42.21
N GLY A 137 -3.33 28.56 41.24
CA GLY A 137 -4.24 27.70 40.50
C GLY A 137 -3.48 26.82 39.51
N THR A 138 -3.71 25.51 39.58
CA THR A 138 -3.27 24.58 38.53
C THR A 138 -4.00 24.94 37.24
N SER A 139 -3.26 25.27 36.18
CA SER A 139 -3.84 25.35 34.84
C SER A 139 -4.54 24.03 34.52
N HIS A 140 -5.83 24.07 34.21
CA HIS A 140 -6.57 22.91 33.70
C HIS A 140 -6.21 22.58 32.23
N THR A 141 -5.24 23.28 31.65
CA THR A 141 -4.75 23.04 30.28
C THR A 141 -3.28 22.63 30.30
N SER A 142 -2.97 21.53 30.98
CA SER A 142 -1.80 20.75 30.59
C SER A 142 -2.19 19.94 29.35
N THR A 143 -1.99 20.53 28.18
CA THR A 143 -1.70 19.73 26.99
C THR A 143 -0.25 20.00 26.65
N ALA A 144 0.64 19.37 27.43
CA ALA A 144 2.01 19.18 26.99
C ALA A 144 1.97 18.22 25.79
N LEU A 145 1.89 18.78 24.58
CA LEU A 145 2.22 18.02 23.38
C LEU A 145 3.75 18.00 23.30
N ASP A 146 4.32 16.93 23.85
CA ASP A 146 5.70 16.53 23.63
C ASP A 146 5.83 16.09 22.17
N TYR A 147 6.20 17.01 21.29
CA TYR A 147 6.68 16.66 19.96
C TYR A 147 8.16 16.30 20.08
N GLY A 148 8.42 15.10 20.58
CA GLY A 148 9.76 14.51 20.57
C GLY A 148 10.34 14.58 19.16
N VAL A 149 11.44 15.33 19.02
CA VAL A 149 12.27 15.43 17.81
C VAL A 149 13.38 14.41 17.89
#